data_AF-A0A950JSI3-F1
#
_entry.id   AF-A0A950JSI3-F1
#
_cell.length_a   1.000
_cell.length_b   1.000
_cell.length_c   1.000
_cell.angle_alpha   90.00
_cell.angle_beta   90.00
_cell.angle_gamma   90.00
#
_symmetry.space_group_name_H-M   'P 1'
#
loop_
_entity.id
_entity.type
_entity.pdbx_description
1 polymer ?
#
loop_
_entity_poly.entity_id
_entity_poly.type
_entity_poly.pdbx_seq_one_letter_code
_entity_poly.pdbx_strand_id
1 'polypeptide(L)'
;MLDRFIGFWRSKRANVAIIFGLSLVPISIAAGCGLDMARAMIVRARLTQALDAAGLAVGGASSAGYSQSQLQTLAQQYFNANYVMDRSYGMPASVTMTIVNKTATLSSSVAMPTVLVRLADIIGCAHCDTMNIPVSTQIVWGQTKLWVSLVLDNTGSMTQTDNTGVSKISALKTGTHQLLDILQAAAQNPGDVQVAILPFSKDVNVGTSNGSASWVDWTDWEAPPPNSLPASTVGPGSACPYSTNSNGYGCQVNPTNGSITTATIPSSGTYSGYICPTVDNGTSNTGRGGHYYNGCYNSTKQISGCTSSCRYNHSWIINAHSTWGGCIEDRPQDYDVQNTSPSGTGTNFPAENAQSCPPATVMSLSYDWNALSSKVDSMQAQGSTNQTIGLDWG
;
A
#
# COMPACT_ATOMS: atom_id res chain seq x y z
N MET A 1 22.47 1.90 -76.21
CA MET A 1 21.81 2.70 -75.14
C MET A 1 21.79 4.20 -75.46
N LEU A 2 22.84 4.74 -76.12
CA LEU A 2 22.88 6.14 -76.59
C LEU A 2 21.89 6.47 -77.72
N ASP A 3 21.59 5.56 -78.65
CA ASP A 3 20.65 5.87 -79.75
C ASP A 3 19.19 6.06 -79.30
N ARG A 4 18.83 5.53 -78.13
CA ARG A 4 17.51 5.79 -77.52
C ARG A 4 17.40 7.19 -76.93
N PHE A 5 18.50 7.80 -76.50
CA PHE A 5 18.52 9.18 -76.00
C PHE A 5 18.40 10.20 -77.14
N ILE A 6 18.98 9.92 -78.31
CA ILE A 6 18.90 10.79 -79.49
C ILE A 6 17.50 10.76 -80.11
N GLY A 7 16.81 9.61 -80.08
CA GLY A 7 15.40 9.49 -80.50
C GLY A 7 14.41 10.28 -79.64
N PHE A 8 14.75 10.55 -78.37
CA PHE A 8 13.94 11.37 -77.46
C PHE A 8 13.95 12.85 -77.88
N TRP A 9 15.10 13.37 -78.32
CA TRP A 9 15.27 14.76 -78.77
C TRP A 9 14.63 15.07 -80.13
N ARG A 10 14.40 14.06 -80.99
CA ARG A 10 13.83 14.23 -82.34
C ARG A 10 12.32 14.03 -82.44
N SER A 11 11.65 13.67 -81.34
CA SER A 11 10.21 13.37 -81.35
C SER A 11 9.35 14.63 -81.22
N LYS A 12 8.63 15.01 -82.30
CA LYS A 12 7.67 16.15 -82.32
C LYS A 12 6.35 15.89 -81.58
N ARG A 13 6.20 14.76 -80.87
CA ARG A 13 5.10 14.49 -79.92
C ARG A 13 5.48 14.94 -78.49
N ALA A 14 6.13 16.10 -78.39
CA ALA A 14 6.76 16.62 -77.17
C ALA A 14 5.78 17.08 -76.07
N ASN A 15 4.47 16.89 -76.22
CA ASN A 15 3.50 17.17 -75.16
C ASN A 15 3.80 16.38 -73.88
N VAL A 16 4.30 15.14 -74.00
CA VAL A 16 4.62 14.30 -72.84
C VAL A 16 5.81 14.86 -72.04
N ALA A 17 6.84 15.38 -72.71
CA ALA A 17 8.01 15.96 -72.04
C ALA A 17 7.66 17.29 -71.34
N ILE A 18 6.81 18.11 -71.96
CA ILE A 18 6.34 19.39 -71.38
C ILE A 18 5.43 19.12 -70.16
N ILE A 19 4.47 18.20 -70.28
CA ILE A 19 3.59 17.81 -69.16
C ILE A 19 4.42 17.18 -68.02
N PHE A 20 5.39 16.31 -68.35
CA PHE A 20 6.29 15.72 -67.37
C PHE A 20 7.10 16.79 -66.63
N GLY A 21 7.72 17.73 -67.35
CA GLY A 21 8.48 18.83 -66.75
C GLY A 21 7.63 19.73 -65.84
N LEU A 22 6.40 20.06 -66.25
CA LEU A 22 5.47 20.83 -65.44
C LEU A 22 4.94 20.05 -64.23
N SER A 23 4.76 18.73 -64.35
CA SER A 23 4.33 17.86 -63.24
C SER A 23 5.45 17.54 -62.24
N LEU A 24 6.72 17.65 -62.66
CA LEU A 24 7.87 17.40 -61.81
C LEU A 24 8.02 18.47 -60.73
N VAL A 25 7.68 19.73 -61.04
CA VAL A 25 7.72 20.84 -60.08
C VAL A 25 6.85 20.57 -58.83
N PRO A 26 5.54 20.30 -58.93
CA PRO A 26 4.71 20.02 -57.74
C PRO A 26 5.10 18.71 -57.04
N ILE A 27 5.59 17.70 -57.76
CA ILE A 27 6.06 16.44 -57.15
C ILE A 27 7.34 16.68 -56.33
N SER A 28 8.29 17.45 -56.84
CA SER A 28 9.52 17.81 -56.14
C SER A 28 9.24 18.66 -54.90
N ILE A 29 8.27 19.57 -54.97
CA ILE A 29 7.85 20.36 -53.81
C ILE A 29 7.20 19.48 -52.74
N ALA A 30 6.31 18.55 -53.13
CA ALA A 30 5.69 17.61 -52.20
C ALA A 30 6.72 16.70 -51.51
N ALA A 31 7.68 16.17 -52.27
CA ALA A 31 8.80 15.41 -51.71
C ALA A 31 9.66 16.26 -50.78
N GLY A 32 9.87 17.53 -51.13
CA GLY A 32 10.58 18.52 -50.32
C GLY A 32 9.90 18.81 -48.98
N CYS A 33 8.58 19.02 -49.00
CA CYS A 33 7.78 19.17 -47.78
C CYS A 33 7.91 17.94 -46.88
N GLY A 34 7.87 16.72 -47.44
CA GLY A 34 8.05 15.49 -46.68
C GLY A 34 9.41 15.41 -45.98
N LEU A 35 10.48 15.77 -46.68
CA LEU A 35 11.84 15.75 -46.12
C LEU A 35 12.03 16.83 -45.05
N ASP A 36 11.59 18.06 -45.29
CA ASP A 36 11.71 19.15 -44.33
C ASP A 36 10.82 18.91 -43.10
N MET A 37 9.66 18.27 -43.25
CA MET A 37 8.84 17.82 -42.11
C MET A 37 9.52 16.71 -41.31
N ALA A 38 10.18 15.74 -41.96
CA ALA A 38 10.96 14.72 -41.27
C ALA A 38 12.10 15.32 -40.45
N ARG A 39 12.81 16.31 -41.01
CA ARG A 39 13.84 17.09 -40.30
C ARG A 39 13.24 17.88 -39.14
N ALA A 40 12.09 18.54 -39.35
CA ALA A 40 11.40 19.28 -38.31
C ALA A 40 10.96 18.39 -37.13
N MET A 41 10.52 17.16 -37.40
CA MET A 41 10.18 16.20 -36.34
C MET A 41 11.40 15.78 -35.52
N ILE A 42 12.56 15.59 -36.16
CA ILE A 42 13.84 15.30 -35.47
C ILE A 42 14.24 16.48 -34.57
N VAL A 43 14.17 17.72 -35.08
CA VAL A 43 14.45 18.93 -34.29
C VAL A 43 13.46 19.07 -33.13
N ARG A 44 12.16 18.87 -33.37
CA ARG A 44 11.12 18.92 -32.33
C ARG A 44 11.37 17.90 -31.23
N ALA A 45 11.73 16.67 -31.57
CA ALA A 45 12.02 15.62 -30.59
C ALA A 45 13.22 15.99 -29.69
N ARG A 46 14.31 16.48 -30.28
CA ARG A 46 15.48 16.92 -29.50
C ARG A 46 15.21 18.17 -28.68
N LEU A 47 14.46 19.13 -29.23
CA LEU A 47 14.07 20.34 -28.51
C LEU A 47 13.18 20.00 -27.30
N THR A 48 12.27 19.05 -27.46
CA THR A 48 11.42 18.52 -26.37
C THR A 48 12.28 17.83 -25.31
N GLN A 49 13.18 16.92 -25.71
CA GLN A 49 14.08 16.23 -24.80
C GLN A 49 14.94 17.20 -23.97
N ALA A 50 15.47 18.27 -24.59
CA ALA A 50 16.26 19.28 -23.90
C ALA A 50 15.42 20.15 -22.95
N LEU A 51 14.18 20.50 -23.34
CA LEU A 51 13.24 21.23 -22.49
C LEU A 51 12.75 20.38 -21.31
N ASP A 52 12.54 19.07 -21.48
CA ASP A 52 12.16 18.16 -20.40
C ASP A 52 13.28 18.03 -19.37
N ALA A 53 14.53 17.87 -19.83
CA ALA A 53 15.69 17.84 -18.95
C ALA A 53 15.87 19.15 -18.16
N ALA A 54 15.69 20.30 -18.83
CA ALA A 54 15.68 21.61 -18.16
C ALA A 54 14.52 21.76 -17.18
N GLY A 55 13.34 21.27 -17.55
CA GLY A 55 12.14 21.28 -16.72
C GLY A 55 12.29 20.50 -15.42
N LEU A 56 12.87 19.29 -15.49
CA LEU A 56 13.15 18.47 -14.31
C LEU A 56 14.15 19.15 -13.37
N ALA A 57 15.21 19.76 -13.92
CA ALA A 57 16.18 20.50 -13.12
C ALA A 57 15.55 21.72 -12.40
N VAL A 58 14.68 22.47 -13.11
CA VAL A 58 13.91 23.56 -12.53
C VAL A 58 12.98 23.07 -11.42
N GLY A 59 12.27 21.95 -11.63
CA GLY A 59 11.39 21.36 -10.63
C GLY A 59 12.12 21.02 -9.33
N GLY A 60 13.27 20.35 -9.42
CA GLY A 60 14.10 20.00 -8.26
C GLY A 60 14.73 21.21 -7.55
N ALA A 61 15.24 22.19 -8.30
CA ALA A 61 15.80 23.41 -7.71
C ALA A 61 14.71 24.32 -7.11
N SER A 62 13.50 24.31 -7.67
CA SER A 62 12.39 25.07 -7.11
C SER A 62 11.95 24.52 -5.75
N SER A 63 12.03 23.20 -5.52
CA SER A 63 11.84 22.61 -4.19
C SER A 63 12.95 22.95 -3.20
N ALA A 64 14.14 23.34 -3.67
CA ALA A 64 15.27 23.75 -2.84
C ALA A 64 15.29 25.26 -2.52
N GLY A 65 14.24 26.01 -2.86
CA GLY A 65 14.08 27.43 -2.48
C GLY A 65 14.80 28.44 -3.38
N TYR A 66 15.15 28.08 -4.62
CA TYR A 66 15.84 28.98 -5.56
C TYR A 66 14.93 30.13 -6.00
N SER A 67 15.51 31.32 -6.24
CA SER A 67 14.77 32.47 -6.79
C SER A 67 14.47 32.29 -8.28
N GLN A 68 13.46 33.01 -8.78
CA GLN A 68 13.00 32.86 -10.18
C GLN A 68 14.09 33.17 -11.22
N SER A 69 14.99 34.11 -10.94
CA SER A 69 16.13 34.41 -11.83
C SER A 69 17.19 33.30 -11.85
N GLN A 70 17.40 32.63 -10.72
CA GLN A 70 18.31 31.50 -10.62
C GLN A 70 17.73 30.29 -11.36
N LEU A 71 16.42 30.03 -11.23
CA LEU A 71 15.73 28.97 -11.96
C LEU A 71 15.75 29.19 -13.47
N GLN A 72 15.58 30.44 -13.93
CA GLN A 72 15.69 30.79 -15.35
C GLN A 72 17.11 30.56 -15.91
N THR A 73 18.13 30.89 -15.11
CA THR A 73 19.54 30.62 -15.47
C THR A 73 19.82 29.12 -15.54
N LEU A 74 19.32 28.37 -14.54
CA LEU A 74 19.45 26.92 -14.47
C LEU A 74 18.76 26.23 -15.65
N ALA A 75 17.54 26.65 -15.99
CA ALA A 75 16.80 26.16 -17.15
C ALA A 75 17.62 26.31 -18.44
N GLN A 76 18.22 27.49 -18.64
CA GLN A 76 19.03 27.76 -19.83
C GLN A 76 20.32 26.92 -19.86
N GLN A 77 20.97 26.70 -18.72
CA GLN A 77 22.17 25.87 -18.61
C GLN A 77 21.86 24.41 -18.94
N TYR A 78 20.82 23.84 -18.33
CA TYR A 78 20.40 22.47 -18.60
C TYR A 78 19.91 22.30 -20.03
N PHE A 79 19.17 23.27 -20.57
CA PHE A 79 18.75 23.25 -21.96
C PHE A 79 19.94 23.24 -22.92
N ASN A 80 20.93 24.12 -22.71
CA ASN A 80 22.13 24.19 -23.54
C ASN A 80 23.00 22.92 -23.45
N ALA A 81 23.05 22.29 -22.27
CA ALA A 81 23.79 21.05 -22.08
C ALA A 81 23.12 19.85 -22.77
N ASN A 82 21.79 19.83 -22.85
CA ASN A 82 21.02 18.71 -23.41
C ASN A 82 20.66 18.90 -24.89
N TYR A 83 20.67 20.13 -25.41
CA TYR A 83 20.42 20.41 -26.82
C TYR A 83 21.70 20.29 -27.67
N VAL A 84 22.00 19.07 -28.12
CA VAL A 84 23.12 18.80 -29.03
C VAL A 84 22.57 18.56 -30.44
N MET A 85 22.63 19.60 -31.27
CA MET A 85 22.26 19.55 -32.69
C MET A 85 23.26 20.36 -33.53
N ASP A 86 23.43 19.95 -34.78
CA ASP A 86 24.19 20.73 -35.75
C ASP A 86 23.49 22.08 -36.00
N ARG A 87 24.28 23.15 -36.08
CA ARG A 87 23.83 24.52 -36.37
C ARG A 87 23.13 24.63 -37.73
N SER A 88 23.34 23.66 -38.62
CA SER A 88 22.61 23.54 -39.90
C SER A 88 21.08 23.40 -39.74
N TYR A 89 20.59 23.04 -38.55
CA TYR A 89 19.16 22.97 -38.22
C TYR A 89 18.60 24.23 -37.56
N GLY A 90 19.39 25.30 -37.46
CA GLY A 90 19.00 26.55 -36.78
C GLY A 90 19.40 26.58 -35.30
N MET A 91 19.47 27.78 -34.73
CA MET A 91 19.78 27.98 -33.32
C MET A 91 18.50 28.15 -32.50
N PRO A 92 18.39 27.50 -31.33
CA PRO A 92 17.24 27.67 -30.45
C PRO A 92 17.22 29.08 -29.84
N ALA A 93 16.01 29.63 -29.68
CA ALA A 93 15.79 30.81 -28.86
C ALA A 93 16.04 30.49 -27.37
N SER A 94 16.35 31.53 -26.59
CA SER A 94 16.45 31.41 -25.14
C SER A 94 15.19 30.79 -24.55
N VAL A 95 15.36 29.94 -23.55
CA VAL A 95 14.25 29.32 -22.84
C VAL A 95 13.48 30.41 -22.10
N THR A 96 12.17 30.47 -22.28
CA THR A 96 11.29 31.31 -21.46
C THR A 96 10.61 30.46 -20.41
N MET A 97 10.67 30.86 -19.14
CA MET A 97 10.06 30.15 -18.02
C MET A 97 9.01 31.01 -17.31
N THR A 98 7.81 30.48 -17.14
CA THR A 98 6.76 31.07 -16.30
C THR A 98 6.37 30.10 -15.20
N ILE A 99 6.35 30.53 -13.95
CA ILE A 99 5.95 29.72 -12.81
C ILE A 99 4.64 30.28 -12.25
N VAL A 100 3.60 29.47 -12.25
CA VAL A 100 2.30 29.79 -11.64
C VAL A 100 1.87 28.59 -10.82
N ASN A 101 1.50 28.78 -9.55
CA ASN A 101 0.98 27.72 -8.67
C ASN A 101 1.78 26.39 -8.74
N LYS A 102 3.10 26.45 -8.52
CA LYS A 102 4.03 25.30 -8.57
C LYS A 102 4.03 24.51 -9.89
N THR A 103 3.58 25.15 -10.96
CA THR A 103 3.67 24.67 -12.34
C THR A 103 4.62 25.58 -13.10
N ALA A 104 5.78 25.06 -13.52
CA ALA A 104 6.62 25.74 -14.51
C ALA A 104 6.16 25.37 -15.91
N THR A 105 5.98 26.37 -16.75
CA THR A 105 5.90 26.20 -18.20
C THR A 105 7.21 26.71 -18.79
N LEU A 106 7.97 25.83 -19.43
CA LEU A 106 9.17 26.19 -20.19
C LEU A 106 8.80 26.17 -21.67
N SER A 107 9.26 27.16 -22.42
CA SER A 107 9.08 27.21 -23.87
C SER A 107 10.35 27.64 -24.58
N SER A 108 10.59 27.07 -25.76
CA SER A 108 11.65 27.48 -26.68
C SER A 108 11.22 27.17 -28.11
N SER A 109 11.85 27.83 -29.08
CA SER A 109 11.57 27.62 -30.49
C SER A 109 12.84 27.66 -31.32
N VAL A 110 12.89 26.86 -32.38
CA VAL A 110 13.98 26.86 -33.36
C VAL A 110 13.43 27.28 -34.71
N ALA A 111 14.05 28.28 -35.34
CA ALA A 111 13.80 28.62 -36.74
C ALA A 111 14.69 27.72 -37.63
N MET A 112 14.15 26.60 -38.10
CA MET A 112 14.89 25.61 -38.89
C MET A 112 14.93 26.01 -40.36
N PRO A 113 16.11 26.13 -41.00
CA PRO A 113 16.21 26.36 -42.45
C PRO A 113 15.62 25.20 -43.27
N THR A 114 14.73 25.52 -44.20
CA THR A 114 14.19 24.54 -45.16
C THR A 114 15.16 24.31 -46.30
N VAL A 115 15.27 23.08 -46.80
CA VAL A 115 16.22 22.74 -47.88
C VAL A 115 15.51 22.66 -49.21
N LEU A 116 14.36 21.96 -49.27
CA LEU A 116 13.64 21.72 -50.52
C LEU A 116 12.36 22.54 -50.62
N VAL A 117 11.75 22.91 -49.49
CA VAL A 117 10.57 23.81 -49.48
C VAL A 117 10.93 25.23 -49.95
N ARG A 118 12.21 25.62 -49.86
CA ARG A 118 12.72 26.87 -50.45
C ARG A 118 12.60 26.92 -51.99
N LEU A 119 12.51 25.77 -52.67
CA LEU A 119 12.23 25.74 -54.11
C LEU A 119 10.78 26.16 -54.43
N ALA A 120 9.89 26.18 -53.44
CA ALA A 120 8.53 26.69 -53.59
C ALA A 120 8.49 28.22 -53.78
N ASP A 121 9.59 28.94 -53.54
CA ASP A 121 9.73 30.34 -53.92
C ASP A 121 9.54 30.53 -55.44
N ILE A 122 9.91 29.53 -56.24
CA ILE A 122 9.75 29.51 -57.71
C ILE A 122 8.25 29.53 -58.11
N ILE A 123 7.36 29.04 -57.25
CA ILE A 123 5.90 29.06 -57.45
C ILE A 123 5.19 30.12 -56.59
N GLY A 124 5.95 31.06 -56.00
CA GLY A 124 5.39 32.22 -55.28
C GLY A 124 5.16 32.04 -53.78
N CYS A 125 5.71 31.01 -53.12
CA CYS A 125 5.75 30.99 -51.65
C CYS A 125 6.79 32.01 -51.15
N ALA A 126 6.40 33.25 -50.92
CA ALA A 126 7.30 34.19 -50.24
C ALA A 126 7.46 33.76 -48.77
N HIS A 127 8.71 33.63 -48.30
CA HIS A 127 9.10 33.34 -46.90
C HIS A 127 9.04 31.86 -46.46
N CYS A 128 9.18 30.93 -47.40
CA CYS A 128 9.29 29.49 -47.11
C CYS A 128 10.71 29.07 -46.62
N ASP A 129 11.64 30.01 -46.41
CA ASP A 129 13.07 29.77 -46.08
C ASP A 129 13.31 29.10 -44.71
N THR A 130 12.40 29.34 -43.75
CA THR A 130 12.53 28.79 -42.39
C THR A 130 11.20 28.28 -41.87
N MET A 131 11.26 27.22 -41.07
CA MET A 131 10.12 26.64 -40.37
C MET A 131 10.33 26.84 -38.87
N ASN A 132 9.45 27.61 -38.23
CA ASN A 132 9.50 27.79 -36.78
C ASN A 132 8.90 26.56 -36.07
N ILE A 133 9.67 25.98 -35.15
CA ILE A 133 9.29 24.79 -34.39
C ILE A 133 9.15 25.20 -32.92
N PRO A 134 7.95 25.59 -32.45
CA PRO A 134 7.71 25.88 -31.05
C PRO A 134 7.53 24.58 -30.25
N VAL A 135 8.16 24.52 -29.08
CA VAL A 135 7.96 23.46 -28.09
C VAL A 135 7.73 24.09 -26.72
N SER A 136 6.79 23.51 -25.98
CA SER A 136 6.50 23.89 -24.60
C SER A 136 6.36 22.63 -23.76
N THR A 137 6.92 22.66 -22.55
CA THR A 137 6.86 21.59 -21.56
C THR A 137 6.34 22.16 -20.24
N GLN A 138 5.52 21.38 -19.55
CA GLN A 138 4.98 21.75 -18.25
C GLN A 138 5.47 20.78 -17.18
N ILE A 139 5.88 21.34 -16.05
CA ILE A 139 6.42 20.60 -14.91
C ILE A 139 5.65 21.07 -13.68
N VAL A 140 5.05 20.12 -12.98
CA VAL A 140 4.32 20.36 -11.74
C VAL A 140 5.10 19.71 -10.61
N TRP A 141 5.37 20.45 -9.54
CA TRP A 141 5.99 19.92 -8.32
C TRP A 141 5.13 20.18 -7.09
N GLY A 142 5.19 19.28 -6.10
CA GLY A 142 4.49 19.47 -4.82
C GLY A 142 3.03 18.98 -4.78
N GLN A 143 2.67 17.95 -5.56
CA GLN A 143 1.42 17.21 -5.41
C GLN A 143 1.75 15.71 -5.26
N THR A 144 2.19 15.30 -4.09
CA THR A 144 2.26 13.87 -3.75
C THR A 144 1.48 13.67 -2.48
N LYS A 145 0.15 13.56 -2.63
CA LYS A 145 -0.63 12.93 -1.58
C LYS A 145 -0.06 11.53 -1.39
N LEU A 146 0.50 11.26 -0.22
CA LEU A 146 1.18 10.01 0.07
C LEU A 146 0.44 9.30 1.21
N TRP A 147 0.02 8.08 0.96
CA TRP A 147 -0.56 7.20 1.97
C TRP A 147 0.39 6.04 2.21
N VAL A 148 0.86 5.90 3.45
CA VAL A 148 1.83 4.88 3.86
C VAL A 148 1.18 3.98 4.90
N SER A 149 1.27 2.67 4.70
CA SER A 149 0.88 1.69 5.71
C SER A 149 2.14 1.07 6.33
N LEU A 150 2.28 1.20 7.65
CA LEU A 150 3.40 0.66 8.40
C LEU A 150 2.96 -0.59 9.14
N VAL A 151 3.33 -1.75 8.62
CA VAL A 151 3.13 -3.06 9.24
C VAL A 151 4.32 -3.35 10.14
N LEU A 152 4.11 -3.31 11.46
CA LEU A 152 5.18 -3.29 12.46
C LEU A 152 5.13 -4.53 13.36
N ASP A 153 6.22 -5.31 13.33
CA ASP A 153 6.37 -6.56 14.09
C ASP A 153 6.53 -6.28 15.59
N ASN A 154 5.58 -6.78 16.39
CA ASN A 154 5.55 -6.73 17.85
C ASN A 154 5.71 -8.12 18.48
N THR A 155 6.34 -9.06 17.79
CA THR A 155 6.45 -10.46 18.26
C THR A 155 7.43 -10.57 19.43
N GLY A 156 7.34 -11.65 20.21
CA GLY A 156 8.22 -11.87 21.36
C GLY A 156 9.72 -11.86 21.01
N SER A 157 10.08 -12.21 19.76
CA SER A 157 11.45 -12.14 19.25
C SER A 157 12.03 -10.71 19.24
N MET A 158 11.17 -9.69 19.24
CA MET A 158 11.55 -8.28 19.25
C MET A 158 12.07 -7.81 20.61
N THR A 159 11.97 -8.65 21.65
CA THR A 159 12.64 -8.42 22.94
C THR A 159 14.15 -8.66 22.90
N GLN A 160 14.64 -9.39 21.89
CA GLN A 160 16.07 -9.70 21.77
C GLN A 160 16.91 -8.43 21.64
N THR A 161 18.02 -8.38 22.39
CA THR A 161 18.96 -7.27 22.39
C THR A 161 20.17 -7.56 21.50
N ASP A 162 20.71 -6.53 20.88
CA ASP A 162 22.01 -6.60 20.24
C ASP A 162 23.17 -6.52 21.26
N ASN A 163 24.41 -6.49 20.74
CA ASN A 163 25.62 -6.39 21.57
C ASN A 163 25.76 -5.05 22.31
N THR A 164 24.93 -4.05 22.01
CA THR A 164 24.91 -2.74 22.68
C THR A 164 23.85 -2.67 23.77
N GLY A 165 23.03 -3.72 23.94
CA GLY A 165 21.95 -3.77 24.92
C GLY A 165 20.64 -3.16 24.44
N VAL A 166 20.54 -2.77 23.16
CA VAL A 166 19.32 -2.21 22.57
C VAL A 166 18.45 -3.35 22.05
N SER A 167 17.18 -3.39 22.48
CA SER A 167 16.22 -4.37 21.98
C SER A 167 15.75 -4.04 20.57
N LYS A 168 15.45 -5.05 19.76
CA LYS A 168 14.91 -4.88 18.40
C LYS A 168 13.67 -3.98 18.37
N ILE A 169 12.77 -4.12 19.34
CA ILE A 169 11.58 -3.26 19.45
C ILE A 169 11.93 -1.80 19.73
N SER A 170 12.96 -1.53 20.53
CA SER A 170 13.44 -0.16 20.79
C SER A 170 14.03 0.47 19.52
N ALA A 171 14.82 -0.30 18.78
CA ALA A 171 15.37 0.12 17.49
C ALA A 171 14.26 0.37 16.45
N LEU A 172 13.24 -0.51 16.38
CA LEU A 172 12.07 -0.34 15.52
C LEU A 172 11.33 0.96 15.81
N LYS A 173 11.05 1.24 17.09
CA LYS A 173 10.39 2.48 17.51
C LYS A 173 11.20 3.70 17.09
N THR A 174 12.51 3.68 17.34
CA THR A 174 13.42 4.77 16.97
C THR A 174 13.42 5.02 15.46
N GLY A 175 13.56 3.97 14.65
CA GLY A 175 13.53 4.09 13.19
C GLY A 175 12.16 4.55 12.66
N THR A 176 11.07 4.12 13.31
CA THR A 176 9.72 4.55 12.94
C THR A 176 9.49 6.02 13.25
N HIS A 177 9.93 6.52 14.41
CA HIS A 177 9.86 7.96 14.71
C HIS A 177 10.65 8.79 13.69
N GLN A 178 11.86 8.36 13.33
CA GLN A 178 12.65 9.03 12.28
C GLN A 178 11.93 9.05 10.93
N LEU A 179 11.27 7.95 10.55
CA LEU A 179 10.46 7.90 9.34
C LEU A 179 9.26 8.85 9.42
N LEU A 180 8.55 8.87 10.55
CA LEU A 180 7.42 9.79 10.77
C LEU A 180 7.86 11.25 10.68
N ASP A 181 9.03 11.60 11.22
CA ASP A 181 9.61 12.96 11.12
C ASP A 181 9.89 13.36 9.65
N ILE A 182 10.44 12.43 8.86
CA ILE A 182 10.68 12.65 7.42
C ILE A 182 9.36 12.85 6.67
N LEU A 183 8.36 11.99 6.95
CA LEU A 183 7.04 12.06 6.33
C LEU A 183 6.30 13.34 6.72
N GLN A 184 6.42 13.77 7.98
CA GLN A 184 5.87 15.03 8.48
C GLN A 184 6.52 16.23 7.80
N ALA A 185 7.85 16.23 7.65
CA ALA A 185 8.56 17.31 6.97
C ALA A 185 8.21 17.39 5.47
N ALA A 186 7.80 16.27 4.85
CA ALA A 186 7.35 16.24 3.46
C ALA A 186 5.90 16.75 3.28
N ALA A 187 5.08 16.76 4.34
CA ALA A 187 3.69 17.22 4.29
C ALA A 187 3.62 18.75 4.33
N GLN A 188 3.10 19.37 3.26
CA GLN A 188 2.93 20.83 3.21
C GLN A 188 1.61 21.29 3.80
N ASN A 189 0.56 20.48 3.70
CA ASN A 189 -0.75 20.71 4.27
C ASN A 189 -1.24 19.48 5.06
N PRO A 190 -2.13 19.65 6.05
CA PRO A 190 -2.79 18.52 6.70
C PRO A 190 -3.48 17.61 5.67
N GLY A 191 -3.18 16.31 5.73
CA GLY A 191 -3.71 15.31 4.81
C GLY A 191 -2.92 15.09 3.52
N ASP A 192 -1.84 15.85 3.26
CA ASP A 192 -0.92 15.56 2.14
C ASP A 192 -0.17 14.25 2.38
N VAL A 193 0.17 13.95 3.63
CA VAL A 193 0.74 12.65 4.00
C VAL A 193 -0.13 12.05 5.10
N GLN A 194 -0.55 10.80 4.90
CA GLN A 194 -1.25 10.03 5.91
C GLN A 194 -0.54 8.71 6.13
N VAL A 195 -0.47 8.30 7.40
CA VAL A 195 0.18 7.05 7.81
C VAL A 195 -0.84 6.20 8.54
N ALA A 196 -0.91 4.92 8.20
CA ALA A 196 -1.57 3.89 8.99
C ALA A 196 -0.50 3.11 9.74
N ILE A 197 -0.80 2.71 10.97
CA ILE A 197 0.11 1.93 11.81
C ILE A 197 -0.60 0.63 12.19
N LEU A 198 0.04 -0.48 11.86
CA LEU A 198 -0.47 -1.82 12.08
C LEU A 198 0.52 -2.65 12.87
N PRO A 199 0.41 -2.62 14.21
CA PRO A 199 1.19 -3.49 15.05
C PRO A 199 0.63 -4.93 14.97
N PHE A 200 1.49 -5.91 14.68
CA PHE A 200 1.07 -7.31 14.57
C PHE A 200 1.96 -8.26 15.39
N SER A 201 1.39 -9.38 15.80
CA SER A 201 2.11 -10.52 16.42
C SER A 201 1.59 -11.81 15.77
N LYS A 202 1.06 -12.75 16.54
CA LYS A 202 0.25 -13.87 16.03
C LYS A 202 -1.11 -13.36 15.56
N ASP A 203 -1.58 -12.33 16.24
CA ASP A 203 -2.90 -11.71 16.09
C ASP A 203 -2.74 -10.21 15.81
N VAL A 204 -3.81 -9.58 15.34
CA VAL A 204 -3.91 -8.13 15.15
C VAL A 204 -4.98 -7.58 16.08
N ASN A 205 -4.67 -6.48 16.77
CA ASN A 205 -5.64 -5.82 17.63
C ASN A 205 -6.36 -4.71 16.86
N VAL A 206 -7.58 -4.98 16.42
CA VAL A 206 -8.45 -4.05 15.71
C VAL A 206 -9.24 -3.13 16.64
N GLY A 207 -9.15 -3.34 17.96
CA GLY A 207 -9.87 -2.57 18.96
C GLY A 207 -11.33 -3.02 19.15
N THR A 208 -11.83 -2.85 20.36
CA THR A 208 -13.12 -3.38 20.81
C THR A 208 -14.33 -2.73 20.13
N SER A 209 -14.16 -1.53 19.56
CA SER A 209 -15.20 -0.84 18.79
C SER A 209 -15.65 -1.60 17.54
N ASN A 210 -14.83 -2.54 17.06
CA ASN A 210 -15.14 -3.37 15.89
C ASN A 210 -15.94 -4.64 16.23
N GLY A 211 -16.42 -4.80 17.47
CA GLY A 211 -17.10 -6.03 17.91
C GLY A 211 -18.42 -6.33 17.18
N SER A 212 -19.01 -5.36 16.50
CA SER A 212 -20.20 -5.55 15.65
C SER A 212 -19.88 -5.57 14.16
N ALA A 213 -18.60 -5.60 13.77
CA ALA A 213 -18.22 -5.57 12.37
C ALA A 213 -18.52 -6.91 11.69
N SER A 214 -19.08 -6.86 10.48
CA SER A 214 -19.52 -8.06 9.74
C SER A 214 -18.37 -8.96 9.24
N TRP A 215 -17.13 -8.46 9.28
CA TRP A 215 -15.93 -9.20 8.90
C TRP A 215 -15.26 -9.93 10.08
N VAL A 216 -15.82 -9.79 11.29
CA VAL A 216 -15.41 -10.57 12.47
C VAL A 216 -16.21 -11.87 12.50
N ASP A 217 -15.53 -13.00 12.65
CA ASP A 217 -16.15 -14.31 12.84
C ASP A 217 -16.17 -14.68 14.32
N TRP A 218 -17.37 -14.97 14.84
CA TRP A 218 -17.61 -15.37 16.23
C TRP A 218 -17.78 -16.88 16.38
N THR A 219 -17.72 -17.65 15.28
CA THR A 219 -17.96 -19.10 15.28
C THR A 219 -17.11 -19.82 16.32
N ASP A 220 -15.81 -19.50 16.36
CA ASP A 220 -14.86 -20.12 17.29
C ASP A 220 -14.95 -19.58 18.72
N TRP A 221 -15.40 -18.34 18.86
CA TRP A 221 -15.66 -17.72 20.16
C TRP A 221 -16.86 -18.36 20.87
N GLU A 222 -17.94 -18.62 20.12
CA GLU A 222 -19.19 -19.15 20.65
C GLU A 222 -19.15 -20.67 20.85
N ALA A 223 -18.22 -21.38 20.20
CA ALA A 223 -18.14 -22.83 20.25
C ALA A 223 -17.56 -23.36 21.59
N PRO A 224 -18.13 -24.43 22.17
CA PRO A 224 -17.45 -25.17 23.23
C PRO A 224 -16.21 -25.90 22.68
N PRO A 225 -15.26 -26.28 23.55
CA PRO A 225 -14.16 -27.13 23.12
C PRO A 225 -14.69 -28.45 22.51
N PRO A 226 -14.05 -29.00 21.46
CA PRO A 226 -14.49 -30.25 20.86
C PRO A 226 -14.54 -31.41 21.86
N ASN A 227 -15.59 -32.23 21.80
CA ASN A 227 -15.78 -33.44 22.63
C ASN A 227 -15.65 -33.19 24.16
N SER A 228 -16.02 -32.00 24.63
CA SER A 228 -15.80 -31.58 26.01
C SER A 228 -16.99 -31.72 26.94
N LEU A 229 -18.14 -32.23 26.47
CA LEU A 229 -19.35 -32.32 27.28
C LEU A 229 -19.11 -33.15 28.55
N PRO A 230 -19.24 -32.58 29.77
CA PRO A 230 -19.01 -33.31 31.01
C PRO A 230 -20.03 -34.43 31.21
N ALA A 231 -19.63 -35.49 31.93
CA ALA A 231 -20.55 -36.56 32.29
C ALA A 231 -21.67 -36.06 33.22
N SER A 232 -22.84 -36.70 33.17
CA SER A 232 -24.00 -36.31 34.00
C SER A 232 -23.76 -36.47 35.51
N THR A 233 -22.72 -37.17 35.94
CA THR A 233 -22.33 -37.29 37.35
C THR A 233 -21.46 -36.14 37.86
N VAL A 234 -20.98 -35.28 36.96
CA VAL A 234 -20.08 -34.17 37.28
C VAL A 234 -20.91 -32.93 37.57
N GLY A 235 -20.61 -32.24 38.68
CA GLY A 235 -21.30 -30.99 39.06
C GLY A 235 -20.56 -30.22 40.15
N PRO A 236 -21.22 -29.28 40.84
CA PRO A 236 -20.61 -28.46 41.89
C PRO A 236 -19.85 -29.31 42.92
N GLY A 237 -18.59 -28.98 43.18
CA GLY A 237 -17.71 -29.70 44.10
C GLY A 237 -17.07 -30.99 43.58
N SER A 238 -17.42 -31.45 42.38
CA SER A 238 -16.71 -32.56 41.73
C SER A 238 -15.32 -32.13 41.26
N ALA A 239 -14.42 -33.10 41.05
CA ALA A 239 -13.13 -32.84 40.42
C ALA A 239 -13.32 -32.29 38.99
N CYS A 240 -12.38 -31.46 38.54
CA CYS A 240 -12.35 -30.98 37.17
C CYS A 240 -12.34 -32.17 36.20
N PRO A 241 -13.24 -32.23 35.21
CA PRO A 241 -13.31 -33.33 34.25
C PRO A 241 -12.20 -33.28 33.19
N TYR A 242 -11.43 -32.20 33.13
CA TYR A 242 -10.41 -31.96 32.10
C TYR A 242 -9.00 -32.01 32.68
N SER A 243 -8.04 -32.40 31.84
CA SER A 243 -6.62 -32.33 32.18
C SER A 243 -5.79 -31.82 31.02
N THR A 244 -4.67 -31.19 31.33
CA THR A 244 -3.72 -30.65 30.34
C THR A 244 -3.16 -31.73 29.40
N ASN A 245 -3.09 -32.99 29.86
CA ASN A 245 -2.52 -34.09 29.08
C ASN A 245 -3.55 -34.74 28.15
N SER A 246 -4.82 -34.83 28.56
CA SER A 246 -5.86 -35.47 27.76
C SER A 246 -6.60 -34.47 26.86
N ASN A 247 -6.86 -33.27 27.38
CA ASN A 247 -7.69 -32.27 26.73
C ASN A 247 -6.87 -31.07 26.21
N GLY A 248 -5.68 -30.84 26.76
CA GLY A 248 -4.89 -29.64 26.49
C GLY A 248 -5.22 -28.46 27.42
N TYR A 249 -6.24 -28.58 28.27
CA TYR A 249 -6.70 -27.55 29.20
C TYR A 249 -7.23 -28.16 30.50
N GLY A 250 -7.30 -27.35 31.55
CA GLY A 250 -7.91 -27.68 32.84
C GLY A 250 -9.18 -26.86 33.09
N CYS A 251 -9.53 -26.69 34.37
CA CYS A 251 -10.65 -25.83 34.79
C CYS A 251 -10.14 -24.55 35.46
N GLN A 252 -10.90 -23.46 35.31
CA GLN A 252 -10.74 -22.20 36.04
C GLN A 252 -12.00 -21.86 36.85
N VAL A 253 -11.84 -21.02 37.88
CA VAL A 253 -12.90 -20.75 38.86
C VAL A 253 -14.05 -19.88 38.34
N ASN A 254 -13.86 -19.16 37.23
CA ASN A 254 -14.87 -18.30 36.63
C ASN A 254 -14.62 -18.13 35.11
N PRO A 255 -15.56 -17.54 34.36
CA PRO A 255 -15.47 -17.42 32.90
C PRO A 255 -14.43 -16.42 32.36
N THR A 256 -13.78 -15.64 33.23
CA THR A 256 -12.79 -14.63 32.82
C THR A 256 -11.54 -15.33 32.27
N ASN A 257 -11.10 -14.96 31.08
CA ASN A 257 -9.89 -15.51 30.47
C ASN A 257 -8.67 -15.28 31.37
N GLY A 258 -7.94 -16.36 31.67
CA GLY A 258 -6.77 -16.31 32.56
C GLY A 258 -7.11 -16.24 34.04
N SER A 259 -8.34 -16.59 34.42
CA SER A 259 -8.72 -16.71 35.82
C SER A 259 -7.91 -17.82 36.53
N ILE A 260 -7.92 -17.77 37.87
CA ILE A 260 -7.28 -18.76 38.73
C ILE A 260 -7.75 -20.17 38.36
N THR A 261 -6.79 -21.08 38.20
CA THR A 261 -7.04 -22.50 37.89
C THR A 261 -7.57 -23.23 39.12
N THR A 262 -8.39 -24.26 38.89
CA THR A 262 -8.96 -25.07 39.98
C THR A 262 -8.99 -26.55 39.63
N ALA A 263 -8.70 -27.39 40.64
CA ALA A 263 -8.84 -28.84 40.54
C ALA A 263 -10.27 -29.32 40.82
N THR A 264 -11.12 -28.45 41.38
CA THR A 264 -12.53 -28.76 41.72
C THR A 264 -13.47 -27.70 41.21
N ILE A 265 -14.64 -28.15 40.75
CA ILE A 265 -15.70 -27.27 40.25
C ILE A 265 -16.23 -26.44 41.42
N PRO A 266 -16.41 -25.11 41.27
CA PRO A 266 -16.94 -24.27 42.35
C PRO A 266 -18.23 -24.85 42.92
N SER A 267 -18.26 -25.06 44.24
CA SER A 267 -19.42 -25.64 44.94
C SER A 267 -20.38 -24.57 45.47
N SER A 268 -19.94 -23.31 45.55
CA SER A 268 -20.70 -22.18 46.08
C SER A 268 -20.36 -20.88 45.34
N GLY A 269 -21.11 -19.82 45.64
CA GLY A 269 -20.96 -18.51 45.01
C GLY A 269 -21.62 -18.41 43.63
N THR A 270 -21.38 -17.29 42.96
CA THR A 270 -22.02 -16.92 41.68
C THR A 270 -21.78 -17.95 40.58
N TYR A 271 -20.60 -18.58 40.57
CA TYR A 271 -20.19 -19.55 39.55
C TYR A 271 -20.29 -21.00 40.05
N SER A 272 -21.12 -21.26 41.06
CA SER A 272 -21.36 -22.64 41.52
C SER A 272 -21.84 -23.52 40.37
N GLY A 273 -21.15 -24.64 40.13
CA GLY A 273 -21.44 -25.56 39.03
C GLY A 273 -20.93 -25.15 37.66
N TYR A 274 -20.22 -24.04 37.53
CA TYR A 274 -19.60 -23.65 36.27
C TYR A 274 -18.30 -24.43 36.04
N ILE A 275 -18.19 -25.02 34.85
CA ILE A 275 -17.01 -25.75 34.39
C ILE A 275 -16.42 -24.94 33.25
N CYS A 276 -15.49 -24.05 33.60
CA CYS A 276 -14.85 -23.13 32.67
C CYS A 276 -13.49 -23.69 32.25
N PRO A 277 -13.25 -23.93 30.94
CA PRO A 277 -11.93 -24.37 30.46
C PRO A 277 -10.86 -23.28 30.67
N THR A 278 -9.62 -23.68 30.90
CA THR A 278 -8.46 -22.77 30.81
C THR A 278 -8.05 -22.56 29.35
N VAL A 279 -7.00 -21.76 29.13
CA VAL A 279 -6.28 -21.70 27.84
C VAL A 279 -5.88 -23.10 27.37
N ASP A 280 -6.04 -23.37 26.08
CA ASP A 280 -5.60 -24.61 25.45
C ASP A 280 -4.09 -24.56 25.18
N ASN A 281 -3.37 -25.62 25.54
CA ASN A 281 -1.92 -25.70 25.34
C ASN A 281 -1.51 -26.25 23.96
N GLY A 282 -2.46 -26.63 23.11
CA GLY A 282 -2.28 -27.16 21.77
C GLY A 282 -1.95 -28.65 21.71
N THR A 283 -1.89 -29.36 22.85
CA THR A 283 -1.48 -30.78 22.90
C THR A 283 -2.53 -31.69 22.27
N SER A 284 -3.81 -31.43 22.55
CA SER A 284 -4.92 -32.25 22.04
C SER A 284 -5.66 -31.59 20.87
N ASN A 285 -5.63 -30.25 20.79
CA ASN A 285 -6.24 -29.48 19.71
C ASN A 285 -5.16 -28.72 18.95
N THR A 286 -4.58 -29.37 17.94
CA THR A 286 -3.54 -28.76 17.10
C THR A 286 -4.06 -27.46 16.47
N GLY A 287 -3.29 -26.37 16.61
CA GLY A 287 -3.68 -25.04 16.13
C GLY A 287 -4.33 -24.15 17.19
N ARG A 288 -4.91 -24.71 18.27
CA ARG A 288 -5.54 -23.95 19.38
C ARG A 288 -4.59 -23.62 20.53
N GLY A 289 -3.28 -23.87 20.39
CA GLY A 289 -2.29 -23.54 21.41
C GLY A 289 -2.24 -22.03 21.70
N GLY A 290 -2.53 -21.65 22.95
CA GLY A 290 -2.59 -20.27 23.43
C GLY A 290 -3.96 -19.60 23.34
N HIS A 291 -4.99 -20.30 22.85
CA HIS A 291 -6.34 -19.78 22.65
C HIS A 291 -7.22 -20.01 23.88
N TYR A 292 -8.10 -19.06 24.17
CA TYR A 292 -9.08 -19.21 25.25
C TYR A 292 -10.40 -19.75 24.72
N TYR A 293 -11.04 -20.60 25.52
CA TYR A 293 -12.45 -20.92 25.31
C TYR A 293 -13.32 -19.91 26.04
N ASN A 294 -14.05 -19.11 25.27
CA ASN A 294 -14.81 -17.97 25.77
C ASN A 294 -16.20 -18.41 26.28
N GLY A 295 -16.22 -19.30 27.27
CA GLY A 295 -17.45 -19.75 27.90
C GLY A 295 -17.24 -20.84 28.95
N CYS A 296 -18.34 -21.31 29.53
CA CYS A 296 -18.33 -22.38 30.51
C CYS A 296 -19.55 -23.29 30.36
N TYR A 297 -19.43 -24.54 30.76
CA TYR A 297 -20.61 -25.36 31.00
C TYR A 297 -21.25 -24.99 32.34
N ASN A 298 -22.55 -24.70 32.34
CA ASN A 298 -23.34 -24.59 33.56
C ASN A 298 -23.94 -25.97 33.92
N SER A 299 -23.64 -26.46 35.12
CA SER A 299 -24.15 -27.73 35.64
C SER A 299 -25.43 -27.52 36.45
N THR A 300 -26.59 -27.81 35.85
CA THR A 300 -27.88 -27.71 36.53
C THR A 300 -28.37 -29.08 37.00
N LYS A 301 -28.86 -29.18 38.24
CA LYS A 301 -29.39 -30.46 38.74
C LYS A 301 -30.59 -30.89 37.90
N GLN A 302 -30.58 -32.15 37.43
CA GLN A 302 -31.72 -32.74 36.72
C GLN A 302 -32.95 -32.83 37.62
N ILE A 303 -32.73 -33.07 38.92
CA ILE A 303 -33.77 -33.16 39.93
C ILE A 303 -33.51 -32.10 40.99
N SER A 304 -34.45 -31.16 41.13
CA SER A 304 -34.38 -30.12 42.14
C SER A 304 -34.37 -30.72 43.55
N GLY A 305 -33.55 -30.17 44.45
CA GLY A 305 -33.45 -30.63 45.84
C GLY A 305 -32.61 -31.89 46.07
N CYS A 306 -32.02 -32.50 45.02
CA CYS A 306 -31.12 -33.63 45.20
C CYS A 306 -29.94 -33.30 46.14
N THR A 307 -29.68 -34.17 47.13
CA THR A 307 -28.62 -34.00 48.14
C THR A 307 -27.49 -35.04 48.05
N SER A 308 -27.70 -36.19 47.40
CA SER A 308 -26.68 -37.22 47.18
C SER A 308 -26.82 -37.88 45.80
N SER A 309 -25.69 -38.28 45.20
CA SER A 309 -25.64 -38.94 43.88
C SER A 309 -26.38 -38.20 42.75
N CYS A 310 -26.32 -36.86 42.78
CA CYS A 310 -27.06 -36.02 41.83
C CYS A 310 -26.56 -36.17 40.40
N ARG A 311 -27.50 -36.02 39.47
CA ARG A 311 -27.22 -35.93 38.03
C ARG A 311 -27.43 -34.50 37.54
N TYR A 312 -26.63 -34.10 36.56
CA TYR A 312 -26.56 -32.75 36.04
C TYR A 312 -26.79 -32.71 34.53
N ASN A 313 -27.52 -31.70 34.09
CA ASN A 313 -27.56 -31.26 32.71
C ASN A 313 -26.52 -30.17 32.51
N HIS A 314 -25.76 -30.28 31.44
CA HIS A 314 -24.71 -29.34 31.08
C HIS A 314 -25.15 -28.54 29.86
N SER A 315 -25.02 -27.22 29.94
CA SER A 315 -25.28 -26.33 28.82
C SER A 315 -24.15 -25.34 28.69
N TRP A 316 -23.63 -25.17 27.48
CA TRP A 316 -22.57 -24.21 27.20
C TRP A 316 -23.13 -22.79 27.28
N ILE A 317 -22.48 -21.95 28.08
CA ILE A 317 -22.79 -20.55 28.25
C ILE A 317 -21.62 -19.77 27.66
N ILE A 318 -21.89 -19.05 26.58
CA ILE A 318 -20.92 -18.18 25.90
C ILE A 318 -20.64 -16.94 26.75
N ASN A 319 -19.39 -16.49 26.73
CA ASN A 319 -19.03 -15.17 27.22
C ASN A 319 -19.57 -14.11 26.27
N ALA A 320 -20.10 -13.02 26.84
CA ALA A 320 -20.62 -11.91 26.03
C ALA A 320 -19.51 -11.29 25.17
N HIS A 321 -19.81 -10.92 23.92
CA HIS A 321 -18.84 -10.28 23.01
C HIS A 321 -18.28 -8.96 23.57
N SER A 322 -18.93 -8.35 24.56
CA SER A 322 -18.39 -7.20 25.30
C SER A 322 -17.11 -7.50 26.09
N THR A 323 -16.77 -8.78 26.31
CA THR A 323 -15.50 -9.18 26.93
C THR A 323 -14.38 -9.38 25.90
N TRP A 324 -14.64 -9.16 24.62
CA TRP A 324 -13.62 -9.19 23.57
C TRP A 324 -12.66 -8.01 23.70
N GLY A 325 -11.37 -8.31 23.66
CA GLY A 325 -10.26 -7.36 23.78
C GLY A 325 -9.90 -6.68 22.46
N GLY A 326 -10.58 -7.03 21.36
CA GLY A 326 -10.39 -6.41 20.05
C GLY A 326 -9.43 -7.17 19.13
N CYS A 327 -9.11 -8.42 19.43
CA CYS A 327 -8.08 -9.18 18.71
C CYS A 327 -8.69 -10.14 17.71
N ILE A 328 -8.04 -10.26 16.57
CA ILE A 328 -8.41 -11.20 15.53
C ILE A 328 -7.21 -12.03 15.12
N GLU A 329 -7.47 -13.27 14.74
CA GLU A 329 -6.48 -14.17 14.15
C GLU A 329 -6.61 -14.23 12.63
N ASP A 330 -5.73 -15.02 12.03
CA ASP A 330 -5.67 -15.18 10.58
C ASP A 330 -6.93 -15.83 10.01
N ARG A 331 -7.18 -15.59 8.74
CA ARG A 331 -8.34 -16.19 8.07
C ARG A 331 -8.12 -17.69 7.85
N PRO A 332 -9.20 -18.48 7.75
CA PRO A 332 -9.07 -19.88 7.37
C PRO A 332 -8.34 -20.06 6.04
N GLN A 333 -7.47 -21.07 5.94
CA GLN A 333 -6.77 -21.39 4.70
C GLN A 333 -7.78 -21.76 3.59
N ASP A 334 -7.63 -21.29 2.35
CA ASP A 334 -6.52 -20.53 1.77
C ASP A 334 -6.72 -19.01 1.68
N TYR A 335 -7.64 -18.48 2.47
CA TYR A 335 -7.94 -17.04 2.48
C TYR A 335 -6.90 -16.21 3.23
N ASP A 336 -6.09 -16.83 4.08
CA ASP A 336 -4.91 -16.25 4.75
C ASP A 336 -3.86 -15.68 3.78
N VAL A 337 -3.83 -16.17 2.53
CA VAL A 337 -2.86 -15.75 1.50
C VAL A 337 -3.53 -15.15 0.26
N GLN A 338 -4.85 -15.03 0.24
CA GLN A 338 -5.62 -14.50 -0.89
C GLN A 338 -6.22 -13.14 -0.59
N ASN A 339 -6.34 -12.29 -1.61
CA ASN A 339 -7.05 -11.01 -1.53
C ASN A 339 -8.58 -11.16 -1.65
N THR A 340 -9.15 -12.24 -1.11
CA THR A 340 -10.59 -12.50 -1.11
C THR A 340 -11.26 -11.62 -0.06
N SER A 341 -12.37 -10.95 -0.39
CA SER A 341 -13.04 -10.06 0.57
C SER A 341 -13.73 -10.85 1.70
N PRO A 342 -13.58 -10.42 2.97
CA PRO A 342 -14.26 -11.05 4.12
C PRO A 342 -15.75 -10.76 4.05
N SER A 343 -16.52 -11.74 3.58
CA SER A 343 -17.96 -11.60 3.28
C SER A 343 -18.81 -12.72 3.87
N GLY A 344 -18.21 -13.60 4.68
CA GLY A 344 -18.86 -14.74 5.31
C GLY A 344 -17.91 -15.49 6.22
N THR A 345 -18.44 -16.38 7.08
CA THR A 345 -17.68 -17.08 8.14
C THR A 345 -16.41 -17.78 7.64
N GLY A 346 -16.45 -18.42 6.46
CA GLY A 346 -15.27 -19.06 5.87
C GLY A 346 -14.16 -18.09 5.39
N THR A 347 -14.43 -16.80 5.31
CA THR A 347 -13.52 -15.75 4.78
C THR A 347 -13.26 -14.61 5.78
N ASN A 348 -13.95 -14.63 6.92
CA ASN A 348 -13.88 -13.60 7.94
C ASN A 348 -12.70 -13.86 8.90
N PHE A 349 -12.35 -12.84 9.67
CA PHE A 349 -11.29 -12.95 10.68
C PHE A 349 -11.87 -13.45 12.00
N PRO A 350 -11.43 -14.62 12.53
CA PRO A 350 -11.95 -15.11 13.79
C PRO A 350 -11.58 -14.21 14.97
N ALA A 351 -12.55 -13.97 15.85
CA ALA A 351 -12.37 -13.20 17.08
C ALA A 351 -11.65 -14.04 18.14
N GLU A 352 -10.63 -13.45 18.75
CA GLU A 352 -9.82 -14.12 19.77
C GLU A 352 -9.47 -13.17 20.92
N ASN A 353 -9.12 -13.72 22.08
CA ASN A 353 -8.63 -13.02 23.27
C ASN A 353 -7.30 -13.61 23.75
N ALA A 354 -6.47 -14.08 22.81
CA ALA A 354 -5.27 -14.84 23.09
C ALA A 354 -4.23 -13.99 23.81
N GLN A 355 -3.36 -14.68 24.56
CA GLN A 355 -2.21 -14.05 25.22
C GLN A 355 -1.24 -13.39 24.23
N SER A 356 -1.29 -13.81 22.97
CA SER A 356 -0.47 -13.27 21.88
C SER A 356 -0.98 -11.96 21.30
N CYS A 357 -2.18 -11.51 21.64
CA CYS A 357 -2.74 -10.30 21.04
C CYS A 357 -1.94 -9.05 21.45
N PRO A 358 -1.43 -8.25 20.50
CA PRO A 358 -0.65 -7.06 20.81
C PRO A 358 -1.50 -6.03 21.61
N PRO A 359 -0.89 -5.26 22.54
CA PRO A 359 -1.64 -4.29 23.33
C PRO A 359 -1.94 -3.02 22.52
N ALA A 360 -1.12 -2.74 21.51
CA ALA A 360 -1.31 -1.62 20.60
C ALA A 360 -2.36 -1.98 19.54
N THR A 361 -3.44 -1.22 19.47
CA THR A 361 -4.44 -1.34 18.42
C THR A 361 -3.93 -0.79 17.08
N VAL A 362 -4.46 -1.29 15.97
CA VAL A 362 -4.30 -0.66 14.65
C VAL A 362 -4.76 0.80 14.68
N MET A 363 -4.14 1.59 13.81
CA MET A 363 -4.49 2.98 13.58
C MET A 363 -4.66 3.18 12.07
N SER A 364 -5.87 3.56 11.66
CA SER A 364 -6.17 3.89 10.28
C SER A 364 -5.35 5.10 9.79
N LEU A 365 -5.35 5.33 8.48
CA LEU A 365 -4.70 6.50 7.86
C LEU A 365 -5.00 7.80 8.63
N SER A 366 -3.96 8.41 9.16
CA SER A 366 -4.03 9.63 9.95
C SER A 366 -2.89 10.57 9.57
N TYR A 367 -3.12 11.87 9.78
CA TYR A 367 -2.09 12.91 9.72
C TYR A 367 -1.84 13.53 11.11
N ASP A 368 -2.38 12.92 12.17
CA ASP A 368 -2.07 13.28 13.56
C ASP A 368 -0.75 12.63 13.98
N TRP A 369 0.33 13.38 13.78
CA TRP A 369 1.71 12.94 14.05
C TRP A 369 1.94 12.61 15.52
N ASN A 370 1.27 13.28 16.45
CA ASN A 370 1.39 12.99 17.88
C ASN A 370 0.72 11.67 18.24
N ALA A 371 -0.47 11.41 17.67
CA ALA A 371 -1.15 10.13 17.87
C ALA A 371 -0.39 8.97 17.20
N LEU A 372 0.20 9.19 16.03
CA LEU A 372 1.06 8.22 15.35
C LEU A 372 2.30 7.88 16.19
N SER A 373 3.01 8.90 16.68
CA SER A 373 4.18 8.76 17.56
C SER A 373 3.82 8.03 18.87
N SER A 374 2.73 8.44 19.53
CA SER A 374 2.23 7.78 20.74
C SER A 374 1.86 6.32 20.50
N LYS A 375 1.33 6.00 19.31
CA LYS A 375 1.01 4.62 18.93
C LYS A 375 2.27 3.77 18.83
N VAL A 376 3.32 4.27 18.19
CA VAL A 376 4.64 3.60 18.14
C VAL A 376 5.18 3.35 19.54
N ASP A 377 5.07 4.33 20.44
CA ASP A 377 5.56 4.19 21.81
C ASP A 377 4.80 3.14 22.62
N SER A 378 3.51 2.96 22.35
CA SER A 378 2.67 1.96 23.03
C SER A 378 2.99 0.50 22.66
N MET A 379 3.78 0.27 21.61
CA MET A 379 4.09 -1.08 21.13
C MET A 379 4.92 -1.87 22.13
N GLN A 380 4.59 -3.14 22.32
CA GLN A 380 5.33 -4.06 23.19
C GLN A 380 5.51 -5.39 22.48
N ALA A 381 6.69 -5.97 22.65
CA ALA A 381 7.06 -7.24 22.05
C ALA A 381 6.45 -8.41 22.85
N GLN A 382 5.55 -9.18 22.24
CA GLN A 382 4.93 -10.35 22.84
C GLN A 382 4.39 -11.34 21.80
N GLY A 383 4.11 -12.58 22.23
CA GLY A 383 3.49 -13.60 21.39
C GLY A 383 4.41 -14.19 20.31
N SER A 384 3.83 -15.04 19.47
CA SER A 384 4.48 -15.69 18.33
C SER A 384 4.35 -14.86 17.05
N THR A 385 5.09 -15.18 16.01
CA THR A 385 5.05 -14.44 14.73
C THR A 385 4.04 -15.06 13.77
N ASN A 386 3.09 -14.26 13.29
CA ASN A 386 2.28 -14.57 12.11
C ASN A 386 2.37 -13.42 11.09
N GLN A 387 3.02 -13.65 9.95
CA GLN A 387 3.29 -12.59 8.97
C GLN A 387 2.10 -12.34 8.03
N THR A 388 1.31 -13.36 7.72
CA THR A 388 0.19 -13.29 6.76
C THR A 388 -0.87 -12.31 7.25
N ILE A 389 -1.31 -12.42 8.50
CA ILE A 389 -2.29 -11.49 9.08
C ILE A 389 -1.80 -10.03 9.11
N GLY A 390 -0.50 -9.80 9.34
CA GLY A 390 0.08 -8.46 9.32
C GLY A 390 0.03 -7.84 7.92
N LEU A 391 0.30 -8.63 6.88
CA LEU A 391 0.23 -8.20 5.49
C LEU A 391 -1.21 -8.03 4.98
N ASP A 392 -2.14 -8.86 5.45
CA ASP A 392 -3.53 -8.82 5.02
C ASP A 392 -4.26 -7.56 5.51
N TRP A 393 -3.87 -7.05 6.69
CA TRP A 393 -4.40 -5.82 7.25
C TRP A 393 -3.68 -4.56 6.82
N GLY A 394 -2.41 -4.67 6.43
CA GLY A 394 -1.51 -3.55 6.08
C GLY A 394 -1.76 -2.97 4.71
#